data_AF-A0A162KVN5-F1
#
_entry.id   AF-A0A162KVN5-F1
#
_cell.length_a   1.000
_cell.length_b   1.000
_cell.length_c   1.000
_cell.angle_alpha   90.00
_cell.angle_beta   90.00
_cell.angle_gamma   90.00
#
_symmetry.space_group_name_H-M   'P 1'
#
loop_
_entity.id
_entity.type
_entity.pdbx_description
1 polymer ?
#
loop_
_entity_poly.entity_id
_entity_poly.type
_entity_poly.pdbx_seq_one_letter_code
_entity_poly.pdbx_strand_id
1 'polypeptide(L)'
;MLLSQKLKEQLRKEFMPLKNLKIFSNASALNIKINFLKSLPKGIRGTCSMILDFMECRVNTDDNNSNYMIVYASQKEIANELGYTREYMSHCISRMSESSLCPFVKVRQGLNKANYYIMQKKKEMLELLKQIFQAQQEELKAKNEKNQGS
;
A
#
# COMPACT_ATOMS: atom_id res chain seq x y z
N MET A 1 20.52 -15.78 13.27
CA MET A 1 19.87 -15.15 12.09
C MET A 1 19.88 -13.65 12.30
N LEU A 2 20.41 -12.88 11.35
CA LEU A 2 20.54 -11.43 11.46
C LEU A 2 19.16 -10.75 11.53
N LEU A 3 19.06 -9.60 12.19
CA LEU A 3 17.79 -8.85 12.29
C LEU A 3 17.29 -8.46 10.90
N SER A 4 18.20 -8.02 10.03
CA SER A 4 17.87 -7.70 8.63
C SER A 4 17.29 -8.89 7.86
N GLN A 5 17.70 -10.13 8.18
CA GLN A 5 17.17 -11.33 7.55
C GLN A 5 15.75 -11.66 8.02
N LYS A 6 15.46 -11.51 9.33
CA LYS A 6 14.10 -11.72 9.88
C LYS A 6 13.10 -10.73 9.27
N LEU A 7 13.48 -9.46 9.20
CA LEU A 7 12.63 -8.41 8.63
C LEU A 7 12.41 -8.62 7.12
N LYS A 8 13.44 -9.07 6.38
CA LYS A 8 13.30 -9.43 4.96
C LYS A 8 12.37 -10.63 4.74
N GLU A 9 12.35 -11.60 5.64
CA GLU A 9 11.41 -12.72 5.56
C GLU A 9 9.97 -12.29 5.82
N GLN A 10 9.74 -11.38 6.78
CA GLN A 10 8.43 -10.76 7.01
C GLN A 10 7.97 -10.00 5.75
N LEU A 11 8.85 -9.15 5.20
CA LEU A 11 8.58 -8.42 3.96
C LEU A 11 8.20 -9.38 2.82
N ARG A 12 8.90 -10.51 2.68
CA ARG A 12 8.55 -11.50 1.66
C ARG A 12 7.17 -12.12 1.91
N LYS A 13 6.93 -12.68 3.09
CA LYS A 13 5.65 -13.36 3.37
C LYS A 13 4.45 -12.43 3.16
N GLU A 14 4.56 -11.19 3.64
CA GLU A 14 3.46 -10.24 3.61
C GLU A 14 3.38 -9.49 2.27
N PHE A 15 4.50 -9.24 1.59
CA PHE A 15 4.58 -8.33 0.45
C PHE A 15 5.15 -8.92 -0.88
N MET A 16 5.92 -10.02 -0.89
CA MET A 16 6.55 -10.66 -2.09
C MET A 16 6.86 -12.19 -1.93
N PRO A 17 6.43 -13.21 -2.74
CA PRO A 17 5.84 -13.19 -4.09
C PRO A 17 4.83 -14.35 -4.44
N LEU A 18 4.39 -14.43 -5.71
CA LEU A 18 4.05 -15.68 -6.42
C LEU A 18 5.07 -15.88 -7.56
N LYS A 19 5.75 -17.03 -7.61
CA LYS A 19 6.86 -17.34 -8.53
C LYS A 19 6.55 -17.19 -10.05
N ASN A 20 5.31 -16.93 -10.47
CA ASN A 20 4.84 -17.23 -11.84
C ASN A 20 4.00 -16.17 -12.57
N LEU A 21 4.03 -14.87 -12.23
CA LEU A 21 3.25 -13.86 -12.98
C LEU A 21 4.12 -12.85 -13.72
N LYS A 22 4.36 -13.14 -15.01
CA LYS A 22 4.52 -12.13 -16.06
C LYS A 22 3.25 -11.28 -16.11
N ILE A 23 3.09 -10.27 -15.27
CA ILE A 23 2.22 -9.10 -15.53
C ILE A 23 2.70 -7.99 -14.59
N PHE A 24 3.14 -6.88 -15.20
CA PHE A 24 3.55 -5.66 -14.54
C PHE A 24 2.38 -5.02 -13.78
N SER A 25 2.48 -4.88 -12.47
CA SER A 25 1.81 -3.78 -11.75
C SER A 25 2.80 -3.19 -10.75
N ASN A 26 3.38 -2.05 -11.10
CA ASN A 26 4.52 -1.42 -10.40
C ASN A 26 4.16 -0.71 -9.07
N ALA A 27 3.02 -0.98 -8.44
CA ALA A 27 2.53 -0.07 -7.39
C ALA A 27 2.13 -0.72 -6.05
N SER A 28 1.94 -2.05 -6.02
CA SER A 28 1.62 -2.78 -4.79
C SER A 28 2.49 -4.00 -4.61
N ALA A 29 2.77 -4.31 -3.35
CA ALA A 29 3.14 -5.63 -2.92
C ALA A 29 2.06 -6.64 -3.33
N LEU A 30 2.32 -7.40 -4.39
CA LEU A 30 1.37 -8.25 -5.13
C LEU A 30 0.45 -9.09 -4.22
N ASN A 31 0.94 -9.58 -3.07
CA ASN A 31 0.20 -10.45 -2.18
C ASN A 31 -0.99 -9.74 -1.48
N ILE A 32 -0.80 -8.52 -0.97
CA ILE A 32 -1.86 -7.79 -0.26
C ILE A 32 -2.97 -7.40 -1.22
N LYS A 33 -2.61 -6.81 -2.37
CA LYS A 33 -3.57 -6.43 -3.41
C LYS A 33 -4.36 -7.64 -3.89
N ILE A 34 -3.70 -8.77 -4.19
CA ILE A 34 -4.39 -9.98 -4.65
C ILE A 34 -5.31 -10.56 -3.57
N ASN A 35 -4.84 -10.69 -2.33
CA ASN A 35 -5.64 -11.25 -1.23
C ASN A 35 -6.87 -10.37 -0.95
N PHE A 36 -6.68 -9.06 -0.92
CA PHE A 36 -7.78 -8.11 -0.80
C PHE A 36 -8.77 -8.23 -1.96
N LEU A 37 -8.32 -8.21 -3.22
CA LEU A 37 -9.22 -8.32 -4.37
C LEU A 37 -9.97 -9.65 -4.39
N LYS A 38 -9.35 -10.74 -3.94
CA LYS A 38 -10.02 -12.04 -3.79
C LYS A 38 -11.12 -12.03 -2.73
N SER A 39 -11.00 -11.19 -1.70
CA SER A 39 -12.04 -11.02 -0.67
C SER A 39 -13.29 -10.30 -1.17
N LEU A 40 -13.21 -9.60 -2.31
CA LEU A 40 -14.32 -8.83 -2.87
C LEU A 40 -15.18 -9.65 -3.84
N PRO A 41 -16.44 -9.25 -4.10
CA PRO A 41 -17.28 -9.85 -5.14
C PRO A 41 -16.64 -9.79 -6.53
N LYS A 42 -16.70 -10.90 -7.29
CA LYS A 42 -16.02 -11.03 -8.60
C LYS A 42 -16.30 -9.86 -9.56
N GLY A 43 -17.54 -9.37 -9.62
CA GLY A 43 -17.98 -8.33 -10.54
C GLY A 43 -17.33 -6.96 -10.35
N ILE A 44 -16.76 -6.66 -9.17
CA ILE A 44 -16.17 -5.34 -8.88
C ILE A 44 -14.64 -5.37 -8.77
N ARG A 45 -14.02 -6.56 -8.84
CA ARG A 45 -12.56 -6.72 -8.56
C ARG A 45 -11.69 -5.91 -9.51
N GLY A 46 -12.03 -5.90 -10.81
CA GLY A 46 -11.27 -5.14 -11.81
C GLY A 46 -11.26 -3.65 -11.49
N THR A 47 -12.44 -3.07 -11.26
CA THR A 47 -12.57 -1.66 -10.86
C THR A 47 -11.88 -1.38 -9.53
N CYS A 48 -12.05 -2.25 -8.53
CA CYS A 48 -11.35 -2.10 -7.24
C CYS A 48 -9.83 -2.14 -7.38
N SER A 49 -9.29 -2.94 -8.31
CA SER A 49 -7.87 -2.94 -8.63
C SER A 49 -7.43 -1.59 -9.19
N MET A 50 -8.17 -1.04 -10.14
CA MET A 50 -7.88 0.27 -10.74
C MET A 50 -7.97 1.42 -9.72
N ILE A 51 -8.90 1.34 -8.77
CA ILE A 51 -8.99 2.31 -7.66
C ILE A 51 -7.74 2.27 -6.80
N LEU A 52 -7.22 1.08 -6.49
CA LEU A 52 -5.97 0.96 -5.74
C LEU A 52 -4.79 1.55 -6.52
N ASP A 53 -4.69 1.25 -7.82
CA ASP A 53 -3.65 1.83 -8.68
C ASP A 53 -3.75 3.37 -8.72
N PHE A 54 -4.97 3.92 -8.84
CA PHE A 54 -5.23 5.36 -8.76
C PHE A 54 -4.70 5.97 -7.46
N MET A 55 -4.99 5.34 -6.33
CA MET A 55 -4.57 5.84 -5.01
C MET A 55 -3.05 5.73 -4.83
N GLU A 56 -2.45 4.63 -5.27
CA GLU A 56 -1.02 4.39 -5.15
C GLU A 56 -0.18 5.37 -5.98
N CYS A 57 -0.68 5.80 -7.14
CA CYS A 57 -0.04 6.83 -7.96
C CYS A 57 -0.12 8.25 -7.38
N ARG A 58 -1.03 8.49 -6.42
CA ARG A 58 -1.31 9.85 -5.89
C ARG A 58 -0.95 10.05 -4.43
N VAL A 59 -0.66 8.96 -3.71
CA VAL A 59 -0.32 9.04 -2.30
C VAL A 59 1.02 9.74 -2.09
N ASN A 60 1.06 10.71 -1.17
CA ASN A 60 2.33 11.34 -0.79
C ASN A 60 3.17 10.35 0.03
N THR A 61 4.40 10.10 -0.41
CA THR A 61 5.36 9.23 0.27
C THR A 61 6.45 9.98 1.03
N ASP A 62 6.43 11.31 1.01
CA ASP A 62 7.31 12.16 1.82
C ASP A 62 6.80 12.23 3.26
N ASP A 63 7.57 11.70 4.19
CA ASP A 63 7.24 11.59 5.62
C ASP A 63 7.37 12.90 6.38
N ASN A 64 7.91 13.95 5.75
CA ASN A 64 7.99 15.29 6.33
C ASN A 64 6.71 16.11 6.11
N ASN A 65 5.84 15.67 5.20
CA ASN A 65 4.61 16.37 4.89
C ASN A 65 3.44 15.91 5.77
N SER A 66 2.56 16.85 6.14
CA SER A 66 1.37 16.57 6.96
C SER A 66 0.36 15.62 6.30
N ASN A 67 0.47 15.41 4.98
CA ASN A 67 -0.33 14.47 4.21
C ASN A 67 0.40 13.16 3.85
N TYR A 68 1.45 12.79 4.57
CA TYR A 68 2.12 11.50 4.40
C TYR A 68 1.13 10.34 4.42
N MET A 69 1.14 9.51 3.38
CA MET A 69 0.26 8.37 3.15
C MET A 69 -1.23 8.71 2.95
N ILE A 70 -1.55 9.98 2.73
CA ILE A 70 -2.93 10.44 2.52
C ILE A 70 -3.18 10.74 1.04
N VAL A 71 -4.27 10.19 0.51
CA VAL A 71 -4.83 10.53 -0.80
C VAL A 71 -6.09 11.36 -0.61
N TYR A 72 -6.08 12.59 -1.11
CA TYR A 72 -7.29 13.42 -1.20
C TYR A 72 -7.92 13.22 -2.56
N ALA A 73 -9.06 12.53 -2.61
CA ALA A 73 -9.79 12.30 -3.85
C ALA A 73 -11.29 12.11 -3.59
N SER A 74 -12.11 12.91 -4.25
CA SER A 74 -13.55 12.69 -4.32
C SER A 74 -13.88 11.49 -5.19
N GLN A 75 -15.02 10.86 -4.94
CA GLN A 75 -15.50 9.75 -5.77
C GLN A 75 -15.76 10.19 -7.22
N LYS A 76 -16.07 11.47 -7.44
CA LYS A 76 -16.25 12.06 -8.78
C LYS A 76 -14.93 12.14 -9.54
N GLU A 77 -13.86 12.59 -8.89
CA GLU A 77 -12.53 12.63 -9.51
C GLU A 77 -12.05 11.23 -9.91
N ILE A 78 -12.19 10.26 -9.00
CA ILE A 78 -11.82 8.86 -9.28
C ILE A 78 -12.68 8.30 -10.43
N ALA A 79 -13.99 8.57 -10.42
CA ALA A 79 -14.90 8.13 -11.46
C ALA A 79 -14.54 8.70 -12.84
N ASN A 80 -14.26 10.00 -12.90
CA ASN A 80 -13.86 10.69 -14.13
C ASN A 80 -12.57 10.10 -14.71
N GLU A 81 -11.57 9.83 -13.87
CA GLU A 81 -10.29 9.29 -14.32
C GLU A 81 -10.39 7.85 -14.80
N LEU A 82 -11.23 7.05 -14.15
CA LEU A 82 -11.38 5.64 -14.49
C LEU A 82 -12.47 5.39 -15.55
N GLY A 83 -13.18 6.44 -16.01
CA GLY A 83 -14.23 6.34 -17.03
C GLY A 83 -15.52 5.69 -16.54
N TYR A 84 -15.86 5.83 -15.25
CA TYR A 84 -17.07 5.27 -14.64
C TYR A 84 -18.00 6.36 -14.10
N THR A 85 -19.20 5.94 -13.66
CA THR A 85 -20.12 6.83 -12.93
C THR A 85 -19.67 7.01 -11.48
N ARG A 86 -20.02 8.17 -10.90
CA ARG A 86 -19.75 8.46 -9.48
C ARG A 86 -20.42 7.44 -8.57
N GLU A 87 -21.63 7.03 -8.90
CA GLU A 87 -22.46 6.08 -8.14
C GLU A 87 -21.79 4.70 -8.12
N TYR A 88 -21.31 4.22 -9.27
CA TYR A 88 -20.57 2.97 -9.36
C TYR A 88 -19.24 3.03 -8.58
N MET A 89 -18.54 4.16 -8.64
CA MET A 89 -17.32 4.39 -7.87
C MET A 89 -17.59 4.39 -6.36
N SER A 90 -18.69 5.01 -5.94
CA SER A 90 -19.14 5.01 -4.55
C SER A 90 -19.48 3.61 -4.06
N HIS A 91 -20.17 2.82 -4.88
CA HIS A 91 -20.44 1.41 -4.60
C HIS A 91 -19.15 0.62 -4.39
N CYS A 92 -18.22 0.69 -5.34
CA CYS A 92 -16.93 -0.02 -5.26
C CYS A 92 -16.15 0.36 -4.00
N ILE A 93 -15.93 1.65 -3.76
CA ILE A 93 -15.16 2.14 -2.60
C ILE A 93 -15.83 1.74 -1.27
N SER A 94 -17.16 1.73 -1.21
CA SER A 94 -17.88 1.32 0.01
C SER A 94 -17.66 -0.17 0.28
N ARG A 95 -17.79 -1.02 -0.74
CA ARG A 95 -17.47 -2.46 -0.65
C ARG A 95 -16.02 -2.73 -0.28
N MET A 96 -15.09 -1.95 -0.83
CA MET A 96 -13.68 -2.01 -0.45
C MET A 96 -13.51 -1.73 1.05
N SER A 97 -14.08 -0.63 1.55
CA SER A 97 -13.95 -0.20 2.94
C SER A 97 -14.65 -1.08 3.97
N GLU A 98 -15.61 -1.92 3.54
CA GLU A 98 -16.28 -2.91 4.40
C GLU A 98 -15.38 -4.14 4.67
N SER A 99 -14.37 -4.39 3.83
CA SER A 99 -13.46 -5.53 3.99
C SER A 99 -12.42 -5.26 5.07
N SER A 100 -12.23 -6.21 5.99
CA SER A 100 -11.14 -6.18 6.98
C SER A 100 -9.74 -6.24 6.35
N LEU A 101 -9.66 -6.66 5.07
CA LEU A 101 -8.42 -6.71 4.30
C LEU A 101 -8.18 -5.45 3.46
N CYS A 102 -9.00 -4.41 3.63
CA CYS A 102 -8.86 -3.17 2.86
C CYS A 102 -7.46 -2.55 3.11
N PRO A 103 -6.69 -2.26 2.05
CA PRO A 103 -5.32 -1.74 2.20
C PRO A 103 -5.28 -0.26 2.61
N PHE A 104 -6.43 0.41 2.64
CA PHE A 104 -6.58 1.79 3.06
C PHE A 104 -7.72 1.96 4.06
N VAL A 105 -7.65 3.04 4.84
CA VAL A 105 -8.73 3.53 5.69
C VAL A 105 -9.42 4.69 4.98
N LYS A 106 -10.73 4.59 4.79
CA LYS A 106 -11.56 5.68 4.27
C LYS A 106 -11.98 6.59 5.42
N VAL A 107 -11.63 7.87 5.35
CA VAL A 107 -12.11 8.87 6.31
C VAL A 107 -13.11 9.81 5.65
N ARG A 108 -14.30 9.89 6.25
CA ARG A 108 -15.37 10.78 5.79
C ARG A 108 -15.20 12.16 6.43
N GLN A 109 -15.19 13.22 5.63
CA GLN A 109 -15.06 14.60 6.10
C GLN A 109 -16.40 15.38 6.13
N GLY A 110 -17.53 14.71 5.89
CA GLY A 110 -18.87 15.33 5.80
C GLY A 110 -19.36 15.52 4.36
N LEU A 111 -20.56 16.09 4.19
CA LEU A 111 -21.25 16.18 2.90
C LEU A 111 -20.56 17.09 1.87
N ASN A 112 -19.81 18.10 2.34
CA ASN A 112 -19.24 19.16 1.49
C ASN A 112 -17.71 19.11 1.37
N LYS A 113 -17.06 18.04 1.85
CA LYS A 113 -15.61 17.88 1.80
C LYS A 113 -15.24 16.57 1.12
N ALA A 114 -14.16 16.59 0.33
CA ALA A 114 -13.63 15.37 -0.25
C ALA A 114 -13.26 14.38 0.87
N ASN A 115 -13.60 13.11 0.68
CA ASN A 115 -13.05 12.06 1.52
C ASN A 115 -11.54 12.01 1.33
N TYR A 116 -10.83 11.52 2.33
CA TYR A 116 -9.44 11.15 2.18
C TYR A 116 -9.23 9.69 2.55
N TYR A 117 -8.19 9.10 1.96
CA TYR A 117 -7.84 7.70 2.11
C TYR A 117 -6.44 7.61 2.68
N ILE A 118 -6.29 6.90 3.80
CA ILE A 118 -5.00 6.65 4.42
C ILE A 118 -4.49 5.29 3.92
N MET A 119 -3.39 5.26 3.18
CA MET A 119 -2.82 4.05 2.58
C MET A 119 -2.04 3.22 3.62
N GLN A 120 -2.75 2.68 4.61
CA GLN A 120 -2.18 2.02 5.79
C GLN A 120 -1.20 0.89 5.43
N LYS A 121 -1.56 -0.01 4.50
CA LYS A 121 -0.66 -1.12 4.14
C LYS A 121 0.60 -0.67 3.40
N LYS A 122 0.51 0.43 2.64
CA LYS A 122 1.69 1.05 2.01
C LYS A 122 2.59 1.70 3.06
N LYS A 123 2.01 2.31 4.10
CA LYS A 123 2.75 2.86 5.25
C LYS A 123 3.54 1.77 5.98
N GLU A 124 2.86 0.68 6.37
CA GLU A 124 3.49 -0.47 7.04
C GLU A 124 4.66 -1.05 6.21
N MET A 125 4.48 -1.18 4.89
CA MET A 125 5.53 -1.65 3.99
C MET A 125 6.78 -0.74 4.01
N LEU A 126 6.57 0.58 3.93
CA LEU A 126 7.68 1.55 3.89
C LEU A 126 8.41 1.63 5.22
N GLU A 127 7.69 1.52 6.34
CA GLU A 127 8.30 1.42 7.67
C GLU A 127 9.15 0.16 7.80
N LEU A 128 8.68 -0.98 7.32
CA LEU A 128 9.45 -2.23 7.31
C LEU A 128 10.72 -2.10 6.45
N LEU A 129 10.64 -1.45 5.28
CA LEU A 129 11.80 -1.17 4.44
C LEU A 129 12.82 -0.26 5.14
N LYS A 130 12.37 0.77 5.87
CA LYS A 130 13.24 1.65 6.68
C LYS A 130 13.95 0.85 7.77
N GLN A 131 13.23 -0.02 8.50
CA GLN A 131 13.82 -0.88 9.53
C GLN A 131 14.85 -1.85 8.95
N ILE A 132 14.58 -2.46 7.79
CA ILE A 132 15.55 -3.31 7.09
C ILE A 132 16.81 -2.51 6.76
N PHE A 133 16.68 -1.31 6.21
CA PHE A 133 17.81 -0.47 5.86
C PHE A 133 18.64 -0.10 7.09
N GLN A 134 18.01 0.33 8.18
CA GLN A 134 18.68 0.65 9.45
C GLN A 134 19.44 -0.55 10.01
N ALA A 135 18.80 -1.72 10.09
CA ALA A 135 19.43 -2.95 10.55
C ALA A 135 20.65 -3.32 9.69
N GLN A 136 20.58 -3.13 8.36
CA GLN A 136 21.74 -3.36 7.48
C GLN A 136 22.89 -2.38 7.75
N GLN A 137 22.60 -1.10 8.03
CA GLN A 137 23.63 -0.11 8.37
C GLN A 137 24.32 -0.43 9.69
N GLU A 138 23.57 -0.84 10.72
CA GLU A 138 24.10 -1.26 12.01
C GLU A 138 24.96 -2.53 11.89
N GLU A 139 24.48 -3.53 11.13
CA GLU A 139 25.22 -4.76 10.86
C GLU A 139 26.53 -4.49 10.09
N LEU A 140 26.56 -3.51 9.20
CA LEU A 140 27.77 -3.08 8.48
C LEU A 140 28.77 -2.37 9.41
N LYS A 141 28.30 -1.45 10.25
CA LYS A 141 29.15 -0.76 11.26
C LYS A 141 29.81 -1.75 12.20
N ALA A 142 29.03 -2.68 12.77
CA ALA A 142 29.52 -3.70 13.69
C ALA A 142 30.56 -4.65 13.04
N LYS A 143 30.47 -4.90 11.72
CA LYS A 143 31.50 -5.66 10.99
C LYS A 143 32.79 -4.87 10.81
N ASN A 144 32.69 -3.59 10.51
CA ASN A 144 33.88 -2.74 10.31
C ASN A 144 34.64 -2.50 11.61
N GLU A 145 33.94 -2.33 12.74
CA GLU A 145 34.56 -2.22 14.07
C GLU A 145 35.30 -3.49 14.48
N LYS A 146 34.74 -4.68 14.18
CA LYS A 146 35.42 -5.96 14.43
C LYS A 146 36.67 -6.16 13.59
N ASN A 147 36.70 -5.63 12.36
CA ASN A 147 37.83 -5.74 11.44
C ASN A 147 38.94 -4.72 11.71
N GLN A 148 38.69 -3.65 12.47
CA GLN A 148 39.71 -2.66 12.87
C GLN A 148 40.32 -2.93 14.24
N GLY A 149 39.67 -3.78 15.05
CA GLY A 149 40.16 -4.20 16.38
C GLY A 149 40.87 -5.55 16.42
N SER A 150 41.21 -6.14 15.26
CA SER A 150 42.01 -7.37 15.10
C SER A 150 43.29 -7.05 14.34
#